data_AF-A0A496SWS4-F1
#
_entry.id   AF-A0A496SWS4-F1
#
_cell.length_a   1.000
_cell.length_b   1.000
_cell.length_c   1.000
_cell.angle_alpha   90.00
_cell.angle_beta   90.00
_cell.angle_gamma   90.00
#
_symmetry.space_group_name_H-M   'P 1'
#
loop_
_entity.id
_entity.type
_entity.pdbx_description
1 polymer ?
#
loop_
_entity_poly.entity_id
_entity_poly.type
_entity_poly.pdbx_seq_one_letter_code
_entity_poly.pdbx_strand_id
1 'polypeptide(L)'
;MAICSKSLQGRYVSLDFHKFSRCRFIINDKSNLSVPRGLQMALNNPFAQYRQVQVGTANQGKLILLVYEGAIRFSQQAKEKIEAGDLESKGFYINKAYSAISELRKSLNFEAGKEIAASLERLYLFMGRQLIMANIKNEPKLIELVINLLVQLRDAWKQVVYSRQDDTHKKRENTLREHAHM
;
A
#
# COMPACT_ATOMS: atom_id res chain seq x y z
N MET A 1 55.27 -3.14 -12.67
CA MET A 1 54.40 -4.04 -13.46
C MET A 1 53.73 -4.98 -12.47
N ALA A 2 52.46 -4.81 -12.09
CA ALA A 2 51.22 -5.00 -12.85
C ALA A 2 50.49 -6.28 -12.35
N ILE A 3 49.41 -6.07 -11.57
CA ILE A 3 48.05 -6.69 -11.59
C ILE A 3 47.97 -8.25 -11.64
N CYS A 4 47.15 -9.02 -10.92
CA CYS A 4 45.70 -8.98 -10.65
C CYS A 4 45.34 -10.25 -9.82
N SER A 5 44.71 -10.16 -8.64
CA SER A 5 43.26 -10.32 -8.36
C SER A 5 42.57 -11.60 -8.87
N LYS A 6 41.93 -12.33 -7.93
CA LYS A 6 40.56 -12.91 -8.00
C LYS A 6 40.30 -13.65 -6.67
N SER A 7 39.79 -12.99 -5.64
CA SER A 7 38.35 -12.75 -5.38
C SER A 7 37.52 -14.05 -5.34
N LEU A 8 37.28 -14.51 -4.11
CA LEU A 8 36.22 -15.44 -3.74
C LEU A 8 34.89 -14.70 -3.79
N GLN A 9 34.15 -14.84 -4.89
CA GLN A 9 32.75 -14.42 -4.97
C GLN A 9 31.83 -15.60 -4.69
N GLY A 10 31.13 -15.51 -3.56
CA GLY A 10 29.99 -16.34 -3.21
C GLY A 10 28.88 -16.20 -4.25
N ARG A 11 28.32 -17.33 -4.65
CA ARG A 11 27.11 -17.42 -5.47
C ARG A 11 25.89 -17.05 -4.62
N TYR A 12 25.58 -15.76 -4.55
CA TYR A 12 24.20 -15.31 -4.36
C TYR A 12 23.55 -15.33 -5.74
N VAL A 13 22.64 -16.27 -5.94
CA VAL A 13 21.87 -16.40 -7.18
C VAL A 13 20.97 -15.17 -7.31
N SER A 14 21.13 -14.44 -8.40
CA SER A 14 20.34 -13.27 -8.79
C SER A 14 18.84 -13.53 -8.64
N LEU A 15 18.21 -12.83 -7.69
CA LEU A 15 16.77 -12.58 -7.73
C LEU A 15 16.55 -11.45 -8.74
N ASP A 16 16.23 -11.83 -9.98
CA ASP A 16 15.80 -10.92 -11.04
C ASP A 16 14.54 -10.16 -10.60
N PHE A 17 14.74 -8.94 -10.11
CA PHE A 17 13.71 -8.06 -9.58
C PHE A 17 12.89 -7.33 -10.67
N HIS A 18 12.93 -7.81 -11.92
CA HIS A 18 12.45 -7.04 -13.08
C HIS A 18 11.25 -7.64 -13.84
N LYS A 19 10.60 -8.68 -13.31
CA LYS A 19 9.53 -9.41 -14.03
C LYS A 19 8.11 -9.27 -13.48
N PHE A 20 7.84 -8.37 -12.53
CA PHE A 20 6.48 -8.18 -11.98
C PHE A 20 5.82 -6.82 -12.28
N SER A 21 6.37 -6.02 -13.21
CA SER A 21 5.85 -4.68 -13.56
C SER A 21 5.34 -4.54 -14.99
N ARG A 22 4.92 -5.64 -15.64
CA ARG A 22 4.37 -5.58 -17.01
C ARG A 22 2.97 -6.16 -17.11
N CYS A 23 2.03 -5.51 -16.43
CA CYS A 23 0.64 -5.42 -16.89
C CYS A 23 0.37 -3.96 -17.32
N ARG A 24 1.01 -3.55 -18.42
CA ARG A 24 0.54 -2.44 -19.25
C ARG A 24 -0.31 -3.08 -20.32
N PHE A 25 -1.60 -3.25 -20.05
CA PHE A 25 -2.56 -3.64 -21.09
C PHE A 25 -3.00 -2.38 -21.85
N ILE A 26 -2.88 -2.50 -23.16
CA ILE A 26 -3.22 -1.61 -24.27
C ILE A 26 -4.67 -1.13 -24.17
N ILE A 27 -4.96 0.16 -24.37
CA ILE A 27 -5.81 0.72 -25.46
C ILE A 27 -5.51 2.24 -25.60
N ASN A 28 -4.79 2.64 -26.65
CA ASN A 28 -4.93 3.96 -27.27
C ASN A 28 -4.19 3.95 -28.62
N ASP A 29 -4.83 3.33 -29.61
CA ASP A 29 -4.54 3.65 -31.01
C ASP A 29 -5.61 4.65 -31.45
N LYS A 30 -5.18 5.91 -31.61
CA LYS A 30 -6.01 6.98 -32.17
C LYS A 30 -5.65 7.13 -33.64
N SER A 31 -6.21 6.29 -34.49
CA SER A 31 -6.27 6.60 -35.92
C SER A 31 -7.49 5.95 -36.58
N ASN A 32 -8.36 6.81 -37.09
CA ASN A 32 -9.49 6.51 -37.98
C ASN A 32 -10.58 5.54 -37.49
N LEU A 33 -11.64 6.11 -36.92
CA LEU A 33 -12.98 5.56 -37.10
C LEU A 33 -13.94 6.70 -37.47
N SER A 34 -14.43 6.69 -38.70
CA SER A 34 -15.50 7.56 -39.20
C SER A 34 -16.81 7.19 -38.50
N VAL A 35 -17.14 7.91 -37.41
CA VAL A 35 -18.39 7.68 -36.67
C VAL A 35 -19.52 8.49 -37.33
N PRO A 36 -20.64 7.87 -37.76
CA PRO A 36 -21.76 8.58 -38.36
C PRO A 36 -22.47 9.50 -37.36
N ARG A 37 -22.97 10.62 -37.87
CA ARG A 37 -23.47 11.83 -37.16
C ARG A 37 -24.72 11.62 -36.27
N GLY A 38 -25.15 10.37 -36.05
CA GLY A 38 -26.33 10.02 -35.25
C GLY A 38 -26.05 9.57 -33.82
N LEU A 39 -24.78 9.45 -33.39
CA LEU A 39 -24.42 8.89 -32.09
C LEU A 39 -23.67 9.88 -31.17
N GLN A 40 -23.93 11.18 -31.31
CA GLN A 40 -23.23 12.23 -30.54
C GLN A 40 -24.01 12.77 -29.33
N MET A 41 -25.12 12.13 -28.96
CA MET A 41 -25.93 12.48 -27.78
C MET A 41 -25.86 11.36 -26.71
N ALA A 42 -24.70 11.19 -26.09
CA ALA A 42 -24.57 10.43 -24.84
C ALA A 42 -23.31 10.83 -24.05
N LEU A 43 -23.00 12.13 -23.95
CA LEU A 43 -21.98 12.60 -23.01
C LEU A 43 -22.44 13.92 -22.40
N ASN A 44 -22.84 13.86 -21.12
CA ASN A 44 -22.55 14.83 -20.07
C ASN A 44 -23.52 14.59 -18.90
N ASN A 45 -23.24 13.55 -18.11
CA ASN A 45 -23.83 13.44 -16.77
C ASN A 45 -22.76 13.82 -15.73
N PRO A 46 -22.77 15.05 -15.19
CA PRO A 46 -21.86 15.49 -14.13
C PRO A 46 -21.89 14.58 -12.89
N PHE A 47 -23.02 13.92 -12.63
CA PHE A 47 -23.19 13.00 -11.49
C PHE A 47 -22.44 11.67 -11.66
N ALA A 48 -22.11 11.26 -12.89
CA ALA A 48 -21.32 10.04 -13.13
C ALA A 48 -19.83 10.26 -12.77
N GLN A 49 -19.28 11.43 -13.10
CA GLN A 49 -17.90 11.77 -12.73
C GLN A 49 -17.75 12.00 -11.22
N TYR A 50 -18.75 12.62 -10.57
CA TYR A 50 -18.75 12.81 -9.12
C TYR A 50 -18.81 11.48 -8.35
N ARG A 51 -19.55 10.49 -8.86
CA ARG A 51 -19.56 9.12 -8.29
C ARG A 51 -18.21 8.43 -8.40
N GLN A 52 -17.49 8.57 -9.52
CA GLN A 52 -16.18 7.94 -9.67
C GLN A 52 -15.11 8.52 -8.73
N VAL A 53 -15.13 9.84 -8.47
CA VAL A 53 -14.19 10.50 -7.54
C VAL A 53 -14.47 10.11 -6.08
N GLN A 54 -15.74 10.05 -5.67
CA GLN A 54 -16.16 9.62 -4.33
C GLN A 54 -15.88 8.13 -4.08
N VAL A 55 -16.12 7.28 -5.08
CA VAL A 55 -15.82 5.84 -5.00
C VAL A 55 -14.30 5.60 -5.02
N GLY A 56 -13.53 6.36 -5.80
CA GLY A 56 -12.07 6.21 -5.89
C GLY A 56 -11.34 6.55 -4.58
N THR A 57 -11.76 7.60 -3.87
CA THR A 57 -11.12 8.04 -2.62
C THR A 57 -11.51 7.19 -1.42
N ALA A 58 -12.77 6.75 -1.31
CA ALA A 58 -13.19 5.78 -0.30
C ALA A 58 -12.52 4.40 -0.50
N ASN A 59 -12.28 4.01 -1.76
CA ASN A 59 -11.58 2.77 -2.10
C ASN A 59 -10.09 2.82 -1.73
N GLN A 60 -9.41 3.96 -1.95
CA GLN A 60 -7.99 4.09 -1.62
C GLN A 60 -7.69 3.95 -0.12
N GLY A 61 -8.51 4.54 0.76
CA GLY A 61 -8.36 4.40 2.21
C GLY A 61 -8.54 2.96 2.68
N LYS A 62 -9.51 2.24 2.11
CA LYS A 62 -9.74 0.81 2.39
C LYS A 62 -8.57 -0.06 1.91
N LEU A 63 -7.99 0.23 0.75
CA LEU A 63 -6.81 -0.47 0.25
C LEU A 63 -5.61 -0.31 1.21
N ILE A 64 -5.36 0.89 1.72
CA ILE A 64 -4.29 1.12 2.71
C ILE A 64 -4.52 0.27 3.97
N LEU A 65 -5.75 0.22 4.48
CA LEU A 65 -6.11 -0.62 5.62
C LEU A 65 -5.87 -2.11 5.37
N LEU A 66 -6.24 -2.62 4.19
CA LEU A 66 -5.97 -4.01 3.80
C LEU A 66 -4.47 -4.33 3.73
N VAL A 67 -3.64 -3.36 3.28
CA VAL A 67 -2.18 -3.54 3.26
C VAL A 67 -1.63 -3.59 4.69
N TYR A 68 -2.11 -2.74 5.61
CA TYR A 68 -1.75 -2.83 7.03
C TYR A 68 -2.14 -4.17 7.65
N GLU A 69 -3.37 -4.64 7.41
CA GLU A 69 -3.84 -5.93 7.92
C GLU A 69 -3.01 -7.09 7.36
N GLY A 70 -2.66 -7.04 6.07
CA GLY A 70 -1.73 -7.98 5.46
C GLY A 70 -0.34 -7.95 6.11
N ALA A 71 0.24 -6.76 6.31
CA ALA A 71 1.55 -6.60 6.96
C ALA A 71 1.55 -7.18 8.38
N ILE A 72 0.53 -6.86 9.19
CA ILE A 72 0.37 -7.38 10.55
C ILE A 72 0.27 -8.91 10.54
N ARG A 73 -0.58 -9.47 9.67
CA ARG A 73 -0.75 -10.93 9.56
C ARG A 73 0.55 -11.63 9.19
N PHE A 74 1.30 -11.11 8.22
CA PHE A 74 2.59 -11.69 7.83
C PHE A 74 3.64 -11.55 8.93
N SER A 75 3.66 -10.43 9.67
CA SER A 75 4.52 -10.28 10.84
C SER A 75 4.16 -11.29 11.94
N GLN A 76 2.87 -11.50 12.21
CA GLN A 76 2.43 -12.48 13.21
C GLN A 76 2.84 -13.90 12.83
N GLN A 77 2.65 -14.29 11.56
CA GLN A 77 3.12 -15.58 11.05
C GLN A 77 4.64 -15.72 11.15
N ALA A 78 5.40 -14.67 10.82
CA ALA A 78 6.85 -14.67 10.98
C ALA A 78 7.27 -14.88 12.45
N LYS A 79 6.59 -14.24 13.40
CA LYS A 79 6.84 -14.43 14.84
C LYS A 79 6.60 -15.88 15.26
N GLU A 80 5.46 -16.45 14.88
CA GLU A 80 5.10 -17.85 15.16
C GLU A 80 6.14 -18.82 14.57
N LYS A 81 6.65 -18.54 13.36
CA LYS A 81 7.70 -19.37 12.74
C LYS A 81 9.05 -19.27 13.45
N ILE A 82 9.41 -18.11 14.00
CA ILE A 82 10.60 -17.99 14.87
C ILE A 82 10.42 -18.84 16.11
N GLU A 83 9.28 -18.74 16.78
CA GLU A 83 8.99 -19.46 18.03
C GLU A 83 8.95 -20.98 17.82
N ALA A 84 8.48 -21.42 16.64
CA ALA A 84 8.47 -22.83 16.24
C ALA A 84 9.83 -23.35 15.71
N GLY A 85 10.86 -22.50 15.57
CA GLY A 85 12.16 -22.88 15.00
C GLY A 85 12.17 -23.12 13.48
N ASP A 86 11.11 -22.75 12.77
CA ASP A 86 10.96 -22.91 11.31
C ASP A 86 11.62 -21.74 10.57
N LEU A 87 12.95 -21.86 10.37
CA LEU A 87 13.79 -20.77 9.84
C LEU A 87 13.50 -20.44 8.36
N GLU A 88 13.07 -21.42 7.57
CA GLU A 88 12.75 -21.24 6.15
C GLU A 88 11.47 -20.43 6.00
N SER A 89 10.37 -20.88 6.63
CA SER A 89 9.08 -20.19 6.56
C SER A 89 9.15 -18.81 7.22
N LYS A 90 9.95 -18.65 8.28
CA LYS A 90 10.22 -17.34 8.88
C LYS A 90 10.69 -16.34 7.83
N GLY A 91 11.75 -16.67 7.08
CA GLY A 91 12.33 -15.77 6.09
C GLY A 91 11.30 -15.36 5.03
N PHE A 92 10.47 -16.32 4.60
CA PHE A 92 9.36 -16.06 3.67
C PHE A 92 8.36 -15.03 4.21
N TYR A 93 7.85 -15.22 5.43
CA TYR A 93 6.88 -14.31 6.02
C TYR A 93 7.45 -12.93 6.37
N ILE A 94 8.71 -12.88 6.81
CA ILE A 94 9.42 -11.60 7.02
C ILE A 94 9.51 -10.82 5.71
N ASN A 95 9.86 -11.47 4.60
CA ASN A 95 9.92 -10.81 3.30
C ASN A 95 8.53 -10.31 2.85
N LYS A 96 7.47 -11.08 3.07
CA LYS A 96 6.09 -10.64 2.79
C LYS A 96 5.70 -9.40 3.60
N ALA A 97 6.00 -9.39 4.90
CA ALA A 97 5.75 -8.22 5.76
C ALA A 97 6.56 -7.00 5.29
N TYR A 98 7.85 -7.19 5.00
CA TYR A 98 8.73 -6.14 4.50
C TYR A 98 8.23 -5.54 3.17
N SER A 99 7.81 -6.39 2.23
CA SER A 99 7.22 -5.94 0.96
C SER A 99 5.98 -5.09 1.19
N ALA A 100 5.05 -5.51 2.06
CA ALA A 100 3.84 -4.73 2.37
C ALA A 100 4.19 -3.35 2.94
N ILE A 101 5.14 -3.26 3.89
CA ILE A 101 5.62 -1.99 4.45
C ILE A 101 6.29 -1.13 3.37
N SER A 102 7.05 -1.74 2.47
CA SER A 102 7.70 -1.04 1.36
C SER A 102 6.67 -0.43 0.39
N GLU A 103 5.58 -1.13 0.09
CA GLU A 103 4.48 -0.59 -0.71
C GLU A 103 3.78 0.58 0.00
N LEU A 104 3.53 0.49 1.30
CA LEU A 104 3.01 1.63 2.08
C LEU A 104 3.95 2.84 1.99
N ARG A 105 5.26 2.63 2.12
CA ARG A 105 6.24 3.70 1.98
C ARG A 105 6.24 4.33 0.58
N LYS A 106 6.17 3.51 -0.48
CA LYS A 106 6.10 4.00 -1.87
C LYS A 106 4.82 4.79 -2.15
N SER A 107 3.74 4.51 -1.42
CA SER A 107 2.47 5.22 -1.57
C SER A 107 2.43 6.59 -0.89
N LEU A 108 3.48 6.98 -0.16
CA LEU A 108 3.54 8.28 0.51
C LEU A 108 3.60 9.44 -0.51
N ASN A 109 2.75 10.45 -0.29
CA ASN A 109 2.80 11.70 -1.04
C ASN A 109 3.51 12.78 -0.21
N PHE A 110 4.76 13.09 -0.58
CA PHE A 110 5.58 14.07 0.11
C PHE A 110 5.17 15.52 -0.14
N GLU A 111 4.59 15.82 -1.31
CA GLU A 111 4.10 17.17 -1.64
C GLU A 111 2.90 17.55 -0.77
N ALA A 112 1.93 16.63 -0.66
CA ALA A 112 0.72 16.84 0.14
C ALA A 112 0.97 16.64 1.64
N GLY A 113 1.77 15.64 2.02
CA GLY A 113 1.97 15.23 3.41
C GLY A 113 3.10 15.94 4.15
N LYS A 114 4.01 16.65 3.44
CA LYS A 114 5.12 17.43 4.01
C LYS A 114 5.83 16.69 5.16
N GLU A 115 5.82 17.27 6.37
CA GLU A 115 6.49 16.72 7.56
C GLU A 115 5.92 15.38 8.04
N ILE A 116 4.61 15.16 7.84
CA ILE A 116 3.95 13.90 8.22
C ILE A 116 4.43 12.77 7.33
N ALA A 117 4.51 13.00 6.00
CA ALA A 117 5.04 12.02 5.06
C ALA A 117 6.49 11.66 5.38
N ALA A 118 7.33 12.67 5.67
CA ALA A 118 8.72 12.44 6.09
C ALA A 118 8.82 11.63 7.39
N SER A 119 7.93 11.87 8.36
CA SER A 119 7.91 11.14 9.63
C SER A 119 7.45 9.69 9.46
N LEU A 120 6.43 9.45 8.63
CA LEU A 120 5.97 8.10 8.26
C LEU A 120 7.05 7.33 7.50
N GLU A 121 7.77 7.98 6.59
CA GLU A 121 8.89 7.34 5.89
C GLU A 121 9.96 6.83 6.86
N ARG A 122 10.39 7.67 7.82
CA ARG A 122 11.36 7.27 8.83
C ARG A 122 10.87 6.07 9.65
N LEU A 123 9.58 6.05 9.99
CA LEU A 123 8.97 4.97 10.75
C LEU A 123 8.88 3.66 9.94
N TYR A 124 8.50 3.72 8.66
CA TYR A 124 8.50 2.54 7.78
C TYR A 124 9.90 1.99 7.57
N LEU A 125 10.91 2.85 7.38
CA LEU A 125 12.30 2.42 7.29
C LEU A 125 12.79 1.77 8.57
N PHE A 126 12.41 2.32 9.74
CA PHE A 126 12.71 1.72 11.03
C PHE A 126 12.10 0.32 11.15
N MET A 127 10.80 0.16 10.89
CA MET A 127 10.14 -1.14 10.95
C MET A 127 10.77 -2.17 9.99
N GLY A 128 11.11 -1.74 8.77
CA GLY A 128 11.84 -2.59 7.81
C GLY A 128 13.18 -3.08 8.35
N ARG A 129 13.97 -2.20 9.00
CA ARG A 129 15.22 -2.60 9.67
C ARG A 129 14.99 -3.58 10.81
N GLN A 130 13.95 -3.38 11.62
CA GLN A 130 13.63 -4.30 12.71
C GLN A 130 13.27 -5.69 12.20
N LEU A 131 12.50 -5.80 11.12
CA LEU A 131 12.19 -7.08 10.47
C LEU A 131 13.45 -7.81 9.98
N ILE A 132 14.39 -7.08 9.37
CA ILE A 132 15.68 -7.64 8.93
C ILE A 132 16.49 -8.11 10.14
N MET A 133 16.58 -7.30 11.20
CA MET A 133 17.29 -7.67 12.42
C MET A 133 16.66 -8.89 13.10
N ALA A 134 15.33 -8.97 13.14
CA ALA A 134 14.60 -10.13 13.65
C ALA A 134 14.94 -11.41 12.88
N ASN A 135 15.07 -11.29 11.56
CA ASN A 135 15.46 -12.42 10.71
C ASN A 135 16.87 -12.92 11.03
N ILE A 136 17.83 -12.00 11.18
CA ILE A 136 19.24 -12.31 11.44
C ILE A 136 19.42 -12.87 12.85
N LYS A 137 18.79 -12.26 13.85
CA LYS A 137 18.95 -12.60 15.27
C LYS A 137 18.00 -13.70 15.76
N ASN A 138 17.01 -14.09 14.95
CA ASN A 138 15.90 -14.95 15.38
C ASN A 138 15.19 -14.41 16.63
N GLU A 139 14.97 -13.09 16.68
CA GLU A 139 14.45 -12.41 17.86
C GLU A 139 12.98 -12.02 17.67
N PRO A 140 12.00 -12.77 18.23
CA PRO A 140 10.58 -12.52 18.00
C PRO A 140 10.09 -11.18 18.57
N LYS A 141 10.76 -10.67 19.62
CA LYS A 141 10.47 -9.37 20.24
C LYS A 141 10.59 -8.20 19.25
N LEU A 142 11.53 -8.29 18.30
CA LEU A 142 11.69 -7.26 17.27
C LEU A 142 10.52 -7.25 16.28
N ILE A 143 9.92 -8.42 16.00
CA ILE A 143 8.71 -8.52 15.18
C ILE A 143 7.49 -7.99 15.94
N GLU A 144 7.38 -8.30 17.24
CA GLU A 144 6.30 -7.81 18.09
C GLU A 144 6.27 -6.27 18.17
N LEU A 145 7.44 -5.64 18.27
CA LEU A 145 7.55 -4.18 18.18
C LEU A 145 6.95 -3.65 16.86
N VAL A 146 7.27 -4.28 15.74
CA VAL A 146 6.74 -3.89 14.42
C VAL A 146 5.23 -4.09 14.34
N ILE A 147 4.72 -5.21 14.86
CA ILE A 147 3.26 -5.47 14.92
C ILE A 147 2.56 -4.35 15.69
N ASN A 148 3.06 -3.99 16.87
CA ASN A 148 2.46 -2.94 17.70
C ASN A 148 2.44 -1.57 17.01
N LEU A 149 3.51 -1.23 16.28
CA LEU A 149 3.56 0.00 15.48
C LEU A 149 2.58 -0.03 14.31
N LEU A 150 2.50 -1.16 13.59
CA LEU A 150 1.55 -1.32 12.49
C LEU A 150 0.09 -1.25 12.96
N VAL A 151 -0.23 -1.85 14.11
CA VAL A 151 -1.56 -1.81 14.72
C VAL A 151 -1.96 -0.37 15.05
N GLN A 152 -1.09 0.37 15.74
CA GLN A 152 -1.36 1.78 16.09
C GLN A 152 -1.59 2.64 14.85
N LEU A 153 -0.74 2.50 13.82
CA LEU A 153 -0.90 3.24 12.57
C LEU A 153 -2.19 2.85 11.84
N ARG A 154 -2.49 1.56 11.74
CA ARG A 154 -3.74 1.06 11.13
C ARG A 154 -4.95 1.68 11.82
N ASP A 155 -4.96 1.73 13.15
CA ASP A 155 -6.10 2.22 13.92
C ASP A 155 -6.26 3.73 13.77
N ALA A 156 -5.15 4.48 13.73
CA ALA A 156 -5.17 5.90 13.35
C ALA A 156 -5.74 6.11 11.93
N TRP A 157 -5.34 5.29 10.96
CA TRP A 157 -5.89 5.33 9.60
C TRP A 157 -7.37 4.96 9.54
N LYS A 158 -7.83 3.99 10.34
CA LYS A 158 -9.26 3.64 10.44
C LYS A 158 -10.07 4.87 10.84
N GLN A 159 -9.64 5.60 11.88
CA GLN A 159 -10.32 6.82 12.32
C GLN A 159 -10.43 7.85 11.18
N VAL A 160 -9.37 8.06 10.39
CA VAL A 160 -9.38 9.00 9.25
C VAL A 160 -10.31 8.54 8.12
N VAL A 161 -10.37 7.23 7.84
CA VAL A 161 -11.21 6.67 6.78
C VAL A 161 -12.70 6.71 7.16
N TYR A 162 -13.03 6.40 8.41
CA TYR A 162 -14.43 6.35 8.87
C TYR A 162 -14.99 7.73 9.21
N SER A 163 -14.21 8.64 9.81
CA SER A 163 -14.67 10.03 10.07
C SER A 163 -15.13 10.74 8.79
N ARG A 164 -14.46 10.50 7.66
CA ARG A 164 -14.88 11.03 6.35
C ARG A 164 -16.22 10.49 5.85
N GLN A 165 -16.59 9.26 6.21
CA GLN A 165 -17.84 8.64 5.76
C GLN A 165 -19.04 9.24 6.50
N ASP A 166 -18.89 9.51 7.79
CA ASP A 166 -19.93 10.13 8.62
C ASP A 166 -20.27 11.55 8.15
N ASP A 167 -19.27 12.33 7.75
CA ASP A 167 -19.46 13.68 7.18
C ASP A 167 -20.26 13.65 5.87
N THR A 168 -19.99 12.66 5.00
CA THR A 168 -20.73 12.52 3.74
C THR A 168 -22.19 12.12 3.96
N HIS A 169 -22.48 11.31 5.00
CA HIS A 169 -23.84 10.89 5.32
C HIS A 169 -24.66 12.05 5.89
N LYS A 170 -24.10 12.79 6.87
CA LYS A 170 -24.75 13.97 7.45
C LYS A 170 -25.02 15.06 6.42
N LYS A 171 -24.07 15.31 5.50
CA LYS A 171 -24.27 16.29 4.42
C LYS A 171 -25.41 15.90 3.48
N ARG A 172 -25.52 14.62 3.12
CA ARG A 172 -26.64 14.11 2.31
C ARG A 172 -27.98 14.23 3.02
N GLU A 173 -28.04 13.87 4.31
CA GLU A 173 -29.27 14.00 5.10
C GLU A 173 -29.73 15.46 5.24
N ASN A 174 -28.79 16.39 5.45
CA ASN A 174 -29.13 17.82 5.47
C ASN A 174 -29.62 18.32 4.11
N THR A 175 -28.97 17.95 3.01
CA THR A 175 -29.42 18.34 1.66
C THR A 175 -30.78 17.74 1.31
N LEU A 176 -31.06 16.48 1.68
CA LEU A 176 -32.36 15.85 1.47
C LEU A 176 -33.47 16.53 2.28
N ARG A 177 -33.17 16.98 3.50
CA ARG A 177 -34.10 17.75 4.35
C ARG A 177 -34.37 19.15 3.79
N GLU A 178 -33.35 19.84 3.30
CA GLU A 178 -33.48 21.17 2.68
C GLU A 178 -34.34 21.13 1.40
N HIS A 179 -34.21 20.07 0.59
CA HIS A 179 -35.04 19.89 -0.62
C HIS A 179 -36.46 19.41 -0.33
N ALA A 180 -36.72 18.82 0.86
CA ALA A 180 -38.06 18.39 1.27
C ALA A 180 -38.90 19.53 1.87
N HIS A 181 -38.29 20.69 2.14
CA HIS A 181 -38.93 21.89 2.70
C HIS A 181 -39.12 23.03 1.68
N MET A 182 -38.82 22.80 0.40
CA MET A 182 -39.18 23.65 -0.75
C MET A 182 -40.38 23.06 -1.49
#